data_AF-A0A4S0JKX1-F1
#
_entry.id   AF-A0A4S0JKX1-F1
#
_cell.length_a   1.000
_cell.length_b   1.000
_cell.length_c   1.000
_cell.angle_alpha   90.00
_cell.angle_beta   90.00
_cell.angle_gamma   90.00
#
_symmetry.space_group_name_H-M   'P 1'
#
loop_
_entity.id
_entity.type
_entity.pdbx_description
1 polymer ?
#
loop_
_entity_poly.entity_id
_entity_poly.type
_entity_poly.pdbx_seq_one_letter_code
_entity_poly.pdbx_strand_id
1 'polypeptide(L)' 'MTVEIIDPATGQVTYRHELMGAADIEQRLQAAADAFPGWAERSLQERGAILRQIAAQLRTRRDDLQQAM' A
#
# COMPACT_ATOMS: atom_id res chain seq x y z
N MET A 1 -4.53 -1.90 18.52
CA MET A 1 -3.17 -2.30 18.98
C MET A 1 -2.22 -1.52 18.12
N THR A 2 -1.24 -0.82 18.69
CA THR A 2 -0.34 0.04 17.90
C THR A 2 1.01 -0.62 17.66
N VAL A 3 1.61 -0.36 16.51
CA VAL A 3 3.04 -0.54 16.27
C VAL A 3 3.72 0.82 16.18
N GLU A 4 4.84 0.97 16.86
CA GLU A 4 5.66 2.18 16.80
C GLU A 4 6.69 2.04 15.68
N ILE A 5 6.82 3.09 14.87
CA ILE A 5 7.90 3.24 13.89
C ILE A 5 8.98 4.10 14.55
N ILE A 6 10.18 3.55 14.64
CA ILE A 6 11.29 4.15 15.36
C ILE A 6 12.35 4.56 14.34
N ASP A 7 12.82 5.80 14.42
CA ASP A 7 13.97 6.26 13.65
C ASP A 7 15.24 5.56 14.16
N PRO A 8 15.92 4.76 13.31
CA PRO A 8 17.11 4.01 13.72
C PRO A 8 18.32 4.90 14.04
N ALA A 9 18.37 6.14 13.54
CA ALA A 9 19.49 7.05 13.79
C ALA A 9 19.39 7.74 15.16
N THR A 10 18.17 7.96 15.67
CA THR A 10 17.92 8.72 16.91
C THR A 10 17.29 7.89 18.02
N GLY A 11 16.70 6.73 17.69
CA GLY A 11 15.94 5.90 18.61
C GLY A 11 14.57 6.47 18.99
N GLN A 12 14.12 7.55 18.33
CA GLN A 12 12.87 8.21 18.64
C GLN A 12 11.70 7.62 17.84
N VAL A 13 10.51 7.58 18.45
CA VAL A 13 9.28 7.17 17.75
C VAL A 13 8.85 8.28 16.79
N THR A 14 8.89 8.02 15.49
CA THR A 14 8.46 8.96 14.43
C THR A 14 6.99 8.82 14.11
N TYR A 15 6.42 7.63 14.34
CA TYR A 15 5.01 7.36 14.04
C TYR A 15 4.43 6.23 14.90
N ARG A 16 3.14 6.31 15.21
CA ARG A 16 2.38 5.21 15.82
C ARG A 16 1.27 4.78 14.87
N HIS A 17 1.35 3.54 14.41
CA HIS A 17 0.39 2.97 13.47
C HIS A 17 -0.60 2.07 14.19
N GLU A 18 -1.89 2.35 14.06
CA GLU A 18 -2.96 1.48 14.55
C GLU A 18 -3.08 0.24 13.66
N LEU A 19 -2.94 -0.94 14.26
CA LEU A 19 -3.14 -2.22 13.60
C LEU A 19 -4.63 -2.52 13.47
N MET A 20 -4.97 -3.06 12.30
CA MET A 20 -6.32 -3.51 11.98
C MET A 20 -6.80 -4.60 12.94
N GLY A 21 -8.08 -4.54 13.32
CA GLY A 21 -8.73 -5.62 14.03
C GLY A 21 -9.14 -6.76 13.08
N ALA A 22 -9.54 -7.90 13.66
CA ALA A 22 -9.95 -9.07 12.88
C ALA A 22 -11.11 -8.76 11.90
N ALA A 23 -12.10 -7.98 12.33
CA ALA A 23 -13.23 -7.59 11.48
C ALA A 23 -12.78 -6.72 10.30
N ASP A 24 -11.85 -5.80 10.53
CA ASP A 24 -11.32 -4.91 9.48
C ASP A 24 -10.46 -5.67 8.46
N ILE A 25 -9.78 -6.74 8.91
CA ILE A 25 -9.03 -7.65 8.05
C ILE A 25 -10.00 -8.44 7.17
N GLU A 26 -11.04 -9.05 7.77
CA GLU A 26 -12.05 -9.82 7.04
C GLU A 26 -12.72 -8.97 5.95
N GLN A 27 -13.09 -7.73 6.28
CA GLN A 27 -13.67 -6.79 5.32
C GLN A 27 -12.72 -6.52 4.12
N ARG A 28 -11.41 -6.38 4.37
CA ARG A 28 -10.42 -6.15 3.30
C ARG A 28 -10.21 -7.39 2.45
N LEU A 29 -10.20 -8.57 3.06
CA LEU A 29 -10.09 -9.83 2.35
C LEU A 29 -11.31 -10.06 1.45
N GLN A 30 -12.53 -9.80 1.95
CA GLN A 30 -13.74 -9.88 1.14
C GLN A 30 -13.70 -8.91 -0.04
N ALA A 31 -13.32 -7.65 0.19
CA ALA A 31 -13.20 -6.66 -0.89
C ALA A 31 -12.15 -7.08 -1.95
N ALA A 32 -11.04 -7.69 -1.54
CA ALA A 32 -10.06 -8.23 -2.46
C ALA A 32 -10.60 -9.42 -3.25
N ALA A 33 -11.35 -10.32 -2.61
CA ALA A 33 -12.01 -11.46 -3.25
C ALA A 33 -13.06 -11.00 -4.27
N ASP A 34 -13.86 -10.00 -3.94
CA ASP A 34 -14.89 -9.43 -4.83
C ASP A 34 -14.28 -8.74 -6.06
N ALA A 35 -13.14 -8.07 -5.88
CA ALA A 35 -12.42 -7.39 -6.97
C ALA A 35 -11.65 -8.36 -7.88
N PHE A 36 -11.32 -9.56 -7.39
CA PHE A 36 -10.42 -10.48 -8.07
C PHE A 36 -10.93 -10.96 -9.45
N PRO A 37 -12.19 -11.40 -9.64
CA PRO A 37 -12.66 -11.83 -10.95
C PRO A 37 -12.46 -10.75 -12.02
N GLY A 38 -12.87 -9.51 -11.73
CA GLY A 38 -12.70 -8.39 -12.64
C GLY A 38 -11.24 -8.00 -12.87
N TRP A 39 -10.34 -8.28 -11.93
CA TRP A 39 -8.90 -8.13 -12.15
C TRP A 39 -8.32 -9.28 -13.01
N ALA A 40 -8.75 -10.51 -12.78
CA ALA A 40 -8.27 -11.71 -13.47
C ALA A 40 -8.66 -11.71 -14.95
N GLU A 41 -9.85 -11.21 -15.29
CA GLU A 41 -10.35 -11.10 -16.66
C GLU A 41 -9.61 -10.06 -17.52
N ARG A 42 -8.91 -9.10 -16.90
CA ARG A 42 -8.16 -8.08 -17.65
C ARG A 42 -7.08 -8.72 -18.52
N SER A 43 -6.88 -8.15 -19.70
CA SER A 43 -5.77 -8.50 -20.58
C SER A 43 -4.42 -8.07 -19.98
N LEU A 44 -3.33 -8.65 -20.50
CA LEU A 44 -1.97 -8.21 -20.17
C LEU A 44 -1.75 -6.73 -20.51
N GLN A 45 -2.35 -6.24 -21.59
CA GLN A 45 -2.20 -4.85 -22.03
C GLN A 45 -2.83 -3.87 -21.04
N GLU A 46 -4.04 -4.17 -20.56
CA GLU A 46 -4.74 -3.35 -19.56
C GLU A 46 -4.00 -3.34 -18.22
N ARG A 47 -3.57 -4.51 -17.74
CA ARG A 47 -2.74 -4.58 -16.52
C ARG A 47 -1.44 -3.79 -16.69
N GLY A 48 -0.79 -3.89 -17.85
CA GLY A 48 0.41 -3.13 -18.18
C GLY A 48 0.18 -1.62 -18.17
N ALA A 49 -0.96 -1.14 -18.67
CA ALA A 49 -1.31 0.28 -18.63
C ALA A 49 -1.44 0.79 -17.19
N ILE A 50 -2.14 0.04 -16.32
CA ILE A 50 -2.30 0.37 -14.90
C ILE A 50 -0.93 0.43 -14.19
N LEU A 51 -0.08 -0.56 -14.40
CA LEU A 51 1.26 -0.59 -13.80
C LEU A 51 2.14 0.59 -14.25
N ARG A 52 2.05 1.01 -15.51
CA ARG A 52 2.77 2.20 -15.99
C ARG A 52 2.25 3.49 -15.35
N GLN A 53 0.94 3.61 -15.15
CA GLN A 53 0.35 4.75 -14.45
C GLN A 53 0.83 4.81 -12.99
N ILE A 54 0.84 3.67 -12.27
CA ILE A 54 1.40 3.58 -10.91
C ILE A 54 2.87 4.01 -10.93
N ALA A 55 3.68 3.48 -11.85
CA ALA A 55 5.08 3.84 -11.97
C ALA A 55 5.31 5.33 -12.28
N ALA A 56 4.42 5.97 -13.04
CA ALA A 56 4.49 7.41 -13.30
C ALA A 56 4.24 8.21 -12.01
N GLN A 57 3.26 7.80 -11.19
CA GLN A 57 2.99 8.44 -9.90
C GLN A 57 4.14 8.25 -8.91
N LEU A 58 4.72 7.05 -8.83
CA LEU A 58 5.88 6.78 -7.98
C LEU A 58 7.08 7.67 -8.36
N ARG A 59 7.35 7.85 -9.67
CA ARG A 59 8.40 8.77 -10.13
C ARG A 59 8.10 10.23 -9.81
N THR A 60 6.84 10.63 -9.93
CA THR A 60 6.40 12.00 -9.61
C THR A 60 6.62 12.32 -8.13
N ARG A 61 6.40 11.34 -7.24
CA ARG A 61 6.55 11.48 -5.79
C ARG A 61 7.90 10.96 -5.26
N ARG A 62 8.92 10.87 -6.12
CA ARG A 62 10.20 10.26 -5.77
C ARG A 62 10.80 10.89 -4.51
N ASP A 63 10.83 12.22 -4.46
CA ASP A 63 11.51 12.92 -3.38
C ASP A 63 10.75 12.77 -2.05
N ASP A 64 9.41 12.82 -2.07
CA ASP A 64 8.56 12.54 -0.90
C ASP A 64 8.77 11.10 -0.39
N LEU A 65 8.81 10.13 -1.31
CA LEU A 65 9.06 8.72 -0.96
C LEU A 65 10.46 8.52 -0.39
N GLN A 66 11.47 9.22 -0.92
CA GLN A 66 12.83 9.17 -0.42
C GLN A 66 12.92 9.70 1.03
N GLN A 67 12.17 10.75 1.36
CA GLN A 67 12.15 11.30 2.72
C GLN A 67 11.46 10.37 3.73
N ALA A 68 10.57 9.49 3.26
CA ALA A 68 9.82 8.58 4.12
C ALA A 68 10.53 7.24 4.39
N MET A 69 11.61 6.93 3.65
CA MET A 69 12.40 5.69 3.78
C MET A 69 13.55 5.84 4.77
#